data_AF-A0A2V7XIY1-F1
#
_entry.id   AF-A0A2V7XIY1-F1
#
_cell.length_a   1.000
_cell.length_b   1.000
_cell.length_c   1.000
_cell.angle_alpha   90.00
_cell.angle_beta   90.00
_cell.angle_gamma   90.00
#
_symmetry.space_group_name_H-M   'P 1'
#
loop_
_entity.id
_entity.type
_entity.pdbx_description
1 polymer ?
#
loop_
_entity_poly.entity_id
_entity_poly.type
_entity_poly.pdbx_seq_one_letter_code
_entity_poly.pdbx_strand_id
1 'polypeptide(L)' 'MFEGLFQPMHLLVIFAVALLVFGPKKLPELGKGLGEGIRALKDGMKDNPPAQASTDQTKKTETKS' A
#
# COMPACT_ATOMS: atom_id res chain seq x y z
N MET A 1 18.67 25.32 -7.96
CA MET A 1 18.12 24.89 -9.28
C MET A 1 17.15 23.70 -9.18
N PHE A 2 17.17 22.89 -8.11
CA PHE A 2 16.25 21.75 -7.95
C PHE A 2 15.03 22.01 -7.05
N GLU A 3 14.97 23.12 -6.31
CA GLU A 3 13.83 23.44 -5.43
C GLU A 3 12.50 23.67 -6.16
N GLY A 4 12.54 24.01 -7.45
CA GLY A 4 11.32 24.11 -8.26
C GLY A 4 10.66 22.76 -8.55
N LEU A 5 11.44 21.68 -8.61
CA LEU A 5 10.95 20.33 -8.97
C LEU A 5 10.10 19.72 -7.86
N PHE A 6 10.46 20.00 -6.59
CA PHE A 6 9.73 19.54 -5.42
C PHE A 6 8.54 20.42 -5.06
N GLN A 7 8.23 21.46 -5.86
CA GLN A 7 7.00 22.19 -5.65
C GLN A 7 5.79 21.26 -5.84
N PRO A 8 4.84 21.24 -4.89
CA PRO A 8 3.65 20.38 -4.96
C PRO A 8 2.90 20.49 -6.29
N MET A 9 2.93 21.69 -6.89
CA MET A 9 2.33 21.96 -8.20
C MET A 9 2.98 21.16 -9.34
N HIS A 10 4.31 21.08 -9.40
CA HIS A 10 5.01 20.30 -10.43
C HIS A 10 4.76 18.80 -10.26
N LEU A 11 4.80 18.32 -9.01
CA LEU A 11 4.53 16.92 -8.72
C LEU A 11 3.10 16.51 -9.12
N LEU A 12 2.12 17.39 -8.89
CA LEU A 12 0.73 17.18 -9.30
C LEU A 12 0.57 17.13 -10.83
N VAL A 13 1.28 17.99 -11.57
CA VAL A 13 1.29 17.96 -13.04
C VAL A 13 1.89 16.66 -13.56
N ILE A 14 3.04 16.24 -13.03
CA ILE A 14 3.69 14.98 -13.41
C ILE A 14 2.77 13.79 -13.09
N PHE A 15 2.14 13.81 -11.92
CA PHE A 15 1.18 12.79 -11.51
C PHE A 15 -0.04 12.75 -12.43
N ALA A 16 -0.57 13.90 -12.85
CA ALA A 16 -1.67 13.98 -13.80
C ALA A 16 -1.30 13.41 -15.18
N VAL A 17 -0.09 13.69 -15.67
CA VAL A 17 0.42 13.10 -16.93
C VAL A 17 0.63 11.60 -16.79
N ALA A 18 1.24 11.14 -15.70
CA ALA A 18 1.42 9.73 -15.42
C ALA A 18 0.06 9.00 -15.34
N LEU A 19 -0.93 9.62 -14.71
CA LEU A 19 -2.30 9.13 -14.66
C LEU A 19 -2.98 9.05 -16.03
N LEU A 20 -2.65 9.96 -16.95
CA LEU A 20 -3.14 9.92 -18.33
C LEU A 20 -2.54 8.76 -19.12
N VAL A 21 -1.25 8.47 -18.91
CA VAL A 21 -0.53 7.38 -19.60
C VAL A 21 -0.86 6.01 -19.01
N PHE A 22 -0.78 5.87 -17.69
CA PHE A 22 -1.01 4.60 -16.99
C PHE A 22 -2.50 4.38 -16.68
N GLY A 23 -3.30 5.43 -16.60
CA GLY A 23 -4.70 5.38 -16.21
C GLY A 23 -4.89 5.39 -14.67
N PRO A 24 -5.90 6.11 -14.14
CA PRO A 24 -6.17 6.16 -12.70
C PRO A 24 -6.60 4.82 -12.10
N LYS A 25 -7.04 3.87 -12.94
CA LYS A 25 -7.38 2.51 -12.52
C LYS A 25 -6.16 1.64 -12.24
N LYS A 26 -5.00 1.95 -12.83
CA LYS A 26 -3.78 1.13 -12.69
C LYS A 26 -2.95 1.49 -11.46
N LEU A 27 -3.02 2.73 -10.98
CA LEU A 27 -2.40 3.11 -9.69
C LEU A 27 -2.85 2.26 -8.49
N PRO A 28 -4.15 2.06 -8.23
CA PRO A 28 -4.59 1.24 -7.08
C PRO A 28 -4.27 -0.25 -7.28
N GLU A 29 -4.25 -0.74 -8.53
CA GLU A 29 -3.88 -2.11 -8.87
C GLU A 29 -2.39 -2.37 -8.54
N LEU A 30 -1.50 -1.47 -8.97
CA LEU A 30 -0.07 -1.50 -8.66
C LEU A 30 0.20 -1.27 -7.17
N GLY A 31 -0.52 -0.35 -6.54
CA GLY A 31 -0.39 -0.05 -5.11
C GLY A 31 -0.81 -1.22 -4.22
N LYS A 32 -1.83 -1.99 -4.61
CA LYS A 32 -2.22 -3.22 -3.90
C LYS A 32 -1.12 -4.28 -3.96
N GLY A 33 -0.59 -4.58 -5.15
CA GLY A 33 0.48 -5.57 -5.31
C GLY A 33 1.77 -5.16 -4.59
N LEU A 34 2.18 -3.89 -4.71
CA LEU A 34 3.34 -3.36 -3.99
C LEU A 34 3.11 -3.34 -2.48
N GLY A 35 1.91 -2.97 -2.03
CA GLY A 35 1.54 -2.93 -0.61
C GLY A 35 1.56 -4.31 0.03
N GLU A 36 1.05 -5.34 -0.65
CA GLU A 36 1.15 -6.74 -0.20
C GLU A 36 2.60 -7.22 -0.15
N GLY A 37 3.42 -6.90 -1.15
CA GLY A 37 4.85 -7.23 -1.15
C GLY A 37 5.63 -6.56 -0.02
N ILE A 38 5.40 -5.26 0.22
CA ILE A 38 6.01 -4.52 1.33
C ILE A 38 5.52 -5.07 2.68
N ARG A 39 4.25 -5.47 2.79
CA ARG A 39 3.69 -6.05 4.00
C ARG A 39 4.31 -7.42 4.29
N ALA A 40 4.41 -8.30 3.30
CA ALA A 40 5.09 -9.58 3.42
C ALA A 40 6.59 -9.41 3.77
N LEU A 41 7.28 -8.44 3.15
CA LEU A 41 8.66 -8.11 3.49
C LEU A 41 8.79 -7.62 4.94
N LYS A 42 7.88 -6.75 5.38
CA LYS A 42 7.85 -6.23 6.75
C LYS A 42 7.54 -7.30 7.78
N ASP A 43 6.61 -8.20 7.47
CA ASP A 43 6.24 -9.31 8.34
C ASP A 43 7.40 -10.33 8.44
N GLY A 44 8.04 -10.67 7.32
CA GLY A 44 9.24 -11.52 7.31
C GLY A 44 10.45 -10.89 8.01
N MET A 45 10.62 -9.57 7.95
CA MET A 45 11.66 -8.86 8.70
C MET A 45 11.35 -8.75 10.20
N LYS A 46 10.07 -8.88 10.58
CA LYS A 46 9.59 -8.85 11.98
C LYS A 46 9.65 -10.21 12.67
N ASP A 47 9.88 -11.30 11.96
CA ASP A 47 9.97 -12.68 12.50
C ASP A 47 11.28 -12.96 13.30
N ASN A 48 12.00 -11.91 13.71
CA ASN A 48 12.92 -11.96 14.86
C ASN A 48 12.13 -11.54 16.13
N PRO A 49 11.69 -12.49 16.97
CA PRO A 49 10.61 -12.33 17.95
C PRO A 49 11.04 -11.51 19.19
N PRO A 50 10.11 -10.88 19.96
CA PRO A 50 8.91 -11.54 20.46
C PRO A 50 7.56 -10.82 20.27
N ALA A 51 6.57 -11.65 19.96
CA ALA A 51 5.20 -11.64 20.46
C ALA A 51 4.26 -10.48 20.09
N GLN A 52 3.15 -10.89 19.44
CA GLN A 52 1.83 -10.25 19.40
C GLN A 52 1.62 -9.05 18.46
N ALA A 53 0.89 -9.30 17.37
CA ALA A 53 -0.13 -8.37 16.85
C ALA A 53 -1.19 -9.16 16.07
N SER A 54 -2.22 -9.56 16.81
CA SER A 54 -3.59 -9.94 16.46
C SER A 54 -4.00 -9.86 14.98
N THR A 55 -4.22 -11.04 14.39
CA THR A 55 -5.26 -11.22 13.36
C THR A 55 -6.43 -11.89 14.05
N ASP A 56 -7.31 -11.09 14.67
CA ASP A 56 -8.60 -11.57 15.16
C ASP A 56 -9.64 -11.36 14.06
N GLN A 57 -9.95 -12.46 13.39
CA GLN A 57 -10.96 -12.56 12.35
C GLN A 57 -12.34 -12.60 13.02
N THR A 58 -12.96 -11.45 13.22
CA THR A 58 -14.40 -11.38 13.47
C THR A 58 -15.17 -11.65 12.17
N LYS A 59 -15.44 -12.92 11.86
CA LYS A 59 -16.73 -13.34 11.27
C LYS A 59 -16.96 -14.87 11.26
N LYS A 60 -17.94 -15.28 12.09
CA LYS A 60 -19.02 -16.24 11.80
C LYS A 60 -18.65 -17.71 11.57
N THR A 61 -18.83 -18.51 12.63
CA THR A 61 -19.46 -19.83 12.54
C THR A 61 -20.56 -19.91 13.60
N GLU A 62 -21.76 -20.20 13.13
CA GLU A 62 -22.97 -20.49 13.90
C GLU A 62 -22.85 -21.83 14.66
N THR A 63 -23.87 -22.11 15.49
CA THR A 63 -24.40 -23.46 15.77
C THR A 63 -23.99 -24.11 17.10
N LYS A 64 -24.90 -23.92 18.08
CA LYS A 64 -25.54 -24.96 18.91
C LYS A 64 -24.62 -25.80 19.80
N SER A 65 -24.72 -25.57 21.11
CA SER A 65 -24.99 -26.60 22.15
C SER A 65 -25.37 -25.90 23.45
#